data_AF-A0A8E1RIJ2-F1
#
_entry.id   AF-A0A8E1RIJ2-F1
#
_cell.length_a   1.000
_cell.length_b   1.000
_cell.length_c   1.000
_cell.angle_alpha   90.00
_cell.angle_beta   90.00
_cell.angle_gamma   90.00
#
_symmetry.space_group_name_H-M   'P 1'
#
loop_
_entity.id
_entity.type
_entity.pdbx_description
1 polymer ?
#
loop_
_entity_poly.entity_id
_entity_poly.type
_entity_poly.pdbx_seq_one_letter_code
_entity_poly.pdbx_strand_id
1 'polypeptide(L)'
;MSRKEKYAKKSKKRLLPRILIGIVLIFFGGFIGSHFYFQNHFKFTRINDVDVSGLTVAQATKKLNTSHIDEDGNYLVVRDSKINVNSKDVQKLFKHRSSMSAMTSAKLSAKSDVSTKQLNYRLKTLLPKFENRIDQINTGRKQTVDSKVILKDGKIVVKPGQKGSTLDKAKMVQSFKKQAHSSLLISVKMSKDAYVKPNSSQIAKQKKQLAKVLDNTVTLNTYNKTYKFVAKRWVANGYPTASGHYKFDSAKVKKWVANFSKKVDTLGKSVWITTHQGKKVRVHAGGTYGWKVNQKALTRNIVKYLGHSSSVTMNLRHYAVGTGYGIKGSGKTYVAVDLQRLHEYVYKNGKLMANIPIMSGTITGGNRTPQGAFYIMYKQRHATLRGKNSDGSKYASPVSYWEPLTNSGVGMHDSPWQPASVYGNPSARSQYHSHGCLNNPPSRMDEVWKNTHTLEPVFIYY
;
A
#
# COMPACT_ATOMS: atom_id res chain seq x y z
N MET A 1 108.98 -62.19 -42.37
CA MET A 1 107.68 -61.88 -41.70
C MET A 1 107.89 -60.59 -40.91
N SER A 2 107.05 -59.54 -40.86
CA SER A 2 105.63 -59.36 -41.19
C SER A 2 105.32 -57.85 -41.37
N ARG A 3 104.57 -57.56 -42.45
CA ARG A 3 103.46 -56.59 -42.63
C ARG A 3 103.23 -55.49 -41.58
N LYS A 4 103.11 -54.23 -42.04
CA LYS A 4 101.97 -53.35 -41.71
C LYS A 4 101.80 -52.19 -42.71
N GLU A 5 100.64 -52.20 -43.35
CA GLU A 5 100.15 -51.28 -44.39
C GLU A 5 99.77 -49.91 -43.80
N LYS A 6 100.16 -48.84 -44.50
CA LYS A 6 99.65 -47.47 -44.32
C LYS A 6 98.37 -47.30 -45.12
N TYR A 7 97.21 -47.24 -44.45
CA TYR A 7 95.97 -46.73 -45.04
C TYR A 7 95.78 -45.24 -44.71
N ALA A 8 95.65 -44.45 -45.77
CA ALA A 8 95.50 -43.00 -45.75
C ALA A 8 94.18 -42.53 -45.10
N LYS A 9 94.28 -41.46 -44.31
CA LYS A 9 93.19 -40.68 -43.71
C LYS A 9 92.27 -40.12 -44.81
N LYS A 10 91.13 -40.77 -45.07
CA LYS A 10 90.04 -40.15 -45.85
C LYS A 10 89.28 -39.15 -44.96
N SER A 11 89.36 -37.89 -45.34
CA SER A 11 88.74 -36.70 -44.75
C SER A 11 87.31 -36.92 -44.19
N LYS A 12 87.15 -36.74 -42.87
CA LYS A 12 85.87 -36.60 -42.14
C LYS A 12 85.18 -35.23 -42.39
N LYS A 13 85.56 -34.42 -43.39
CA LYS A 13 84.90 -33.12 -43.67
C LYS A 13 83.54 -33.22 -44.37
N ARG A 14 83.08 -34.41 -44.80
CA ARG A 14 81.79 -34.60 -45.52
C ARG A 14 80.65 -35.24 -44.70
N LEU A 15 80.86 -35.63 -43.43
CA LEU A 15 79.85 -36.33 -42.62
C LEU A 15 78.93 -35.36 -41.84
N LEU A 16 79.50 -34.33 -41.20
CA LEU A 16 78.74 -33.27 -40.50
C LEU A 16 77.72 -32.54 -41.40
N PRO A 17 78.07 -32.06 -42.61
CA PRO A 17 77.09 -31.43 -43.48
C PRO A 17 75.97 -32.39 -43.92
N ARG A 18 76.22 -33.70 -44.03
CA ARG A 18 75.19 -34.70 -44.38
C ARG A 18 74.20 -34.97 -43.23
N ILE A 19 74.67 -34.96 -41.99
CA ILE A 19 73.80 -35.06 -40.80
C ILE A 19 72.97 -33.79 -40.64
N LEU A 20 73.57 -32.61 -40.85
CA LEU A 20 72.84 -31.34 -40.86
C LEU A 20 71.79 -31.31 -41.97
N ILE A 21 72.12 -31.77 -43.18
CA ILE A 21 71.16 -31.90 -44.29
C ILE A 21 70.04 -32.90 -43.93
N GLY A 22 70.35 -34.03 -43.31
CA GLY A 22 69.35 -34.99 -42.85
C GLY A 22 68.40 -34.41 -41.79
N ILE A 23 68.92 -33.67 -40.82
CA ILE A 23 68.14 -32.96 -39.80
C ILE A 23 67.29 -31.87 -40.45
N VAL A 24 67.87 -31.07 -41.35
CA VAL A 24 67.14 -30.07 -42.13
C VAL A 24 66.03 -30.74 -42.95
N LEU A 25 66.28 -31.87 -43.61
CA LEU A 25 65.27 -32.61 -44.38
C LEU A 25 64.17 -33.21 -43.49
N ILE A 26 64.47 -33.62 -42.26
CA ILE A 26 63.46 -34.07 -41.28
C ILE A 26 62.62 -32.90 -40.79
N PHE A 27 63.24 -31.76 -40.45
CA PHE A 27 62.52 -30.54 -40.08
C PHE A 27 61.71 -29.99 -41.26
N PHE A 28 62.26 -30.02 -42.47
CA PHE A 28 61.61 -29.57 -43.70
C PHE A 28 60.47 -30.52 -44.09
N GLY A 29 60.68 -31.84 -43.98
CA GLY A 29 59.65 -32.87 -44.18
C GLY A 29 58.55 -32.80 -43.13
N GLY A 30 58.88 -32.56 -41.86
CA GLY A 30 57.92 -32.31 -40.80
C GLY A 30 57.17 -31.00 -40.98
N PHE A 31 57.84 -29.95 -41.46
CA PHE A 31 57.24 -28.66 -41.80
C PHE A 31 56.27 -28.79 -42.98
N ILE A 32 56.68 -29.49 -44.05
CA ILE A 32 55.84 -29.79 -45.22
C ILE A 32 54.66 -30.67 -44.82
N GLY A 33 54.89 -31.75 -44.07
CA GLY A 33 53.84 -32.64 -43.58
C GLY A 33 52.82 -31.92 -42.70
N SER A 34 53.29 -31.08 -41.78
CA SER A 34 52.45 -30.19 -40.97
C SER A 34 51.69 -29.19 -41.84
N HIS A 35 52.34 -28.59 -42.84
CA HIS A 35 51.71 -27.66 -43.77
C HIS A 35 50.58 -28.33 -44.55
N PHE A 36 50.81 -29.50 -45.15
CA PHE A 36 49.80 -30.30 -45.86
C PHE A 36 48.66 -30.76 -44.93
N TYR A 37 48.99 -31.20 -43.71
CA TYR A 37 47.98 -31.62 -42.73
C TYR A 37 47.02 -30.47 -42.39
N PHE A 38 47.54 -29.27 -42.13
CA PHE A 38 46.73 -28.10 -41.81
C PHE A 38 46.08 -27.40 -43.03
N GLN A 39 46.30 -27.88 -44.27
CA GLN A 39 45.47 -27.48 -45.40
C GLN A 39 44.02 -27.95 -45.22
N ASN A 40 43.83 -29.14 -44.62
CA ASN A 40 42.53 -29.77 -44.40
C ASN A 40 42.06 -29.79 -42.93
N HIS A 41 42.92 -29.41 -41.98
CA HIS A 41 42.61 -29.36 -40.55
C HIS A 41 42.78 -27.97 -39.94
N PHE A 42 42.00 -27.66 -38.91
CA PHE A 42 42.13 -26.41 -38.15
C PHE A 42 43.44 -26.38 -37.36
N LYS A 43 44.21 -25.30 -37.46
CA LYS A 43 45.47 -25.12 -36.73
C LYS A 43 45.21 -24.30 -35.47
N PHE A 44 45.49 -24.86 -34.28
CA PHE A 44 45.37 -24.18 -32.98
C PHE A 44 44.14 -23.28 -32.84
N THR A 45 42.96 -23.76 -33.23
CA THR A 45 41.75 -22.93 -33.37
C THR A 45 40.71 -23.33 -32.34
N ARG A 46 40.10 -22.33 -31.68
CA ARG A 46 38.86 -22.48 -30.91
C ARG A 46 37.73 -21.74 -31.59
N ILE A 47 36.57 -22.37 -31.70
CA ILE A 47 35.33 -21.74 -32.19
C ILE A 47 34.31 -21.75 -31.05
N ASN A 48 33.82 -20.58 -30.63
CA ASN A 48 32.87 -20.44 -29.51
C ASN A 48 33.31 -21.22 -28.26
N ASP A 49 34.58 -21.03 -27.88
CA ASP A 49 35.27 -21.68 -26.76
C ASP A 49 35.44 -23.21 -26.85
N VAL A 50 34.98 -23.86 -27.91
CA VAL A 50 35.26 -25.27 -28.21
C VAL A 50 36.57 -25.38 -28.99
N ASP A 51 37.51 -26.19 -28.50
CA ASP A 51 38.75 -26.48 -29.22
C ASP A 51 38.47 -27.39 -30.43
N VAL A 52 38.80 -26.89 -31.62
CA VAL A 52 38.63 -27.61 -32.90
C VAL A 52 39.98 -27.87 -33.58
N SER A 53 41.09 -27.67 -32.89
CA SER A 53 42.44 -27.91 -33.40
C SER A 53 42.60 -29.36 -33.88
N GLY A 54 43.24 -29.54 -35.03
CA GLY A 54 43.46 -30.84 -35.66
C GLY A 54 42.20 -31.46 -36.29
N LEU A 55 41.06 -30.75 -36.34
CA LEU A 55 39.83 -31.27 -36.94
C LEU A 55 39.62 -30.74 -38.36
N THR A 56 39.01 -31.57 -39.21
CA THR A 56 38.44 -31.09 -40.49
C THR A 56 37.20 -30.23 -40.25
N VAL A 57 36.72 -29.52 -41.27
CA VAL A 57 35.46 -28.76 -41.19
C VAL A 57 34.28 -29.63 -40.74
N ALA A 58 34.16 -30.86 -41.26
CA ALA A 58 33.09 -31.77 -40.89
C ALA A 58 33.19 -32.21 -39.42
N GLN A 59 34.38 -32.58 -38.96
CA GLN A 59 34.63 -32.98 -37.57
C GLN A 59 34.44 -31.81 -36.59
N ALA A 60 34.92 -30.62 -36.94
CA ALA A 60 34.72 -29.40 -36.16
C ALA A 60 33.23 -29.03 -36.07
N THR A 61 32.49 -29.12 -37.18
CA THR A 61 31.03 -28.89 -37.20
C THR A 61 30.30 -29.87 -36.28
N LYS A 62 30.65 -31.17 -36.37
CA LYS A 62 30.09 -32.21 -35.50
C LYS A 62 30.41 -31.93 -34.03
N LYS A 63 31.66 -31.60 -33.70
CA LYS A 63 32.11 -31.30 -32.33
C LYS A 63 31.42 -30.05 -31.77
N LEU A 64 31.29 -28.98 -32.55
CA LEU A 64 30.56 -27.76 -32.15
C LEU A 64 29.08 -28.05 -31.85
N ASN A 65 28.46 -28.92 -32.65
CA ASN A 65 27.05 -29.31 -32.47
C ASN A 65 26.83 -30.38 -31.39
N THR A 66 27.89 -30.96 -30.81
CA THR A 66 27.81 -31.99 -29.76
C THR A 66 28.43 -31.59 -28.43
N SER A 67 29.26 -30.53 -28.38
CA SER A 67 29.88 -30.06 -27.14
C SER A 67 28.84 -29.51 -26.14
N HIS A 68 29.01 -29.87 -24.87
CA HIS A 68 28.19 -29.42 -23.74
C HIS A 68 28.98 -28.37 -22.93
N ILE A 69 28.35 -27.25 -22.58
CA ILE A 69 29.02 -26.03 -22.06
C ILE A 69 28.90 -25.89 -20.53
N ASP A 70 28.86 -26.97 -19.73
CA ASP A 70 28.92 -26.79 -18.27
C ASP A 70 29.57 -27.98 -17.56
N GLU A 71 30.82 -27.79 -17.17
CA GLU A 71 31.62 -28.74 -16.38
C GLU A 71 31.68 -28.35 -14.88
N ASP A 72 31.27 -27.13 -14.51
CA ASP A 72 31.54 -26.55 -13.18
C ASP A 72 30.28 -26.20 -12.35
N GLY A 73 29.07 -26.32 -12.91
CA GLY A 73 27.79 -26.09 -12.19
C GLY A 73 27.49 -24.62 -11.85
N ASN A 74 28.27 -23.68 -12.39
CA ASN A 74 28.13 -22.24 -12.17
C ASN A 74 27.13 -21.57 -13.13
N TYR A 75 26.62 -22.30 -14.12
CA TYR A 75 25.73 -21.80 -15.15
C TYR A 75 24.39 -22.54 -15.15
N LEU A 76 23.33 -21.85 -15.57
CA LEU A 76 22.08 -22.49 -15.95
C LEU A 76 22.03 -22.57 -17.47
N VAL A 77 22.33 -23.74 -17.99
CA VAL A 77 22.31 -24.05 -19.42
C VAL A 77 20.92 -24.43 -19.88
N VAL A 78 20.43 -23.78 -20.94
CA VAL A 78 19.14 -24.03 -21.55
C VAL A 78 19.37 -24.84 -22.82
N ARG A 79 19.46 -26.17 -22.69
CA ARG A 79 19.86 -27.06 -23.80
C ARG A 79 18.98 -26.94 -25.04
N ASP A 80 17.67 -26.79 -24.87
CA ASP A 80 16.70 -26.63 -25.96
C ASP A 80 16.87 -25.32 -26.74
N SER A 81 17.66 -24.36 -26.24
CA SER A 81 17.98 -23.13 -26.96
C SER A 81 19.05 -23.32 -28.03
N LYS A 82 19.68 -24.49 -28.13
CA LYS A 82 20.84 -24.73 -29.01
C LYS A 82 20.50 -24.45 -30.46
N ILE A 83 21.36 -23.67 -31.11
CA ILE A 83 21.37 -23.48 -32.56
C ILE A 83 22.63 -24.13 -33.08
N ASN A 84 22.44 -25.04 -34.04
CA ASN A 84 23.52 -25.75 -34.67
C ASN A 84 24.26 -24.84 -35.64
N VAL A 85 25.59 -24.93 -35.62
CA VAL A 85 26.43 -24.26 -36.60
C VAL A 85 26.35 -25.03 -37.91
N ASN A 86 26.16 -24.30 -39.02
CA ASN A 86 26.18 -24.88 -40.35
C ASN A 86 27.64 -25.17 -40.76
N SER A 87 27.86 -26.32 -41.39
CA SER A 87 29.14 -26.65 -42.03
C SER A 87 29.63 -25.55 -42.98
N LYS A 88 28.72 -24.84 -43.67
CA LYS A 88 29.08 -23.69 -44.53
C LYS A 88 29.72 -22.54 -43.74
N ASP A 89 29.25 -22.25 -42.53
CA ASP A 89 29.79 -21.18 -41.69
C ASP A 89 31.14 -21.60 -41.10
N VAL A 90 31.27 -22.88 -40.70
CA VAL A 90 32.56 -23.45 -40.30
C VAL A 90 33.55 -23.46 -41.46
N GLN A 91 33.10 -23.72 -42.70
CA GLN A 91 33.92 -23.64 -43.92
C GLN A 91 34.40 -22.21 -44.19
N LYS A 92 33.55 -21.19 -43.97
CA LYS A 92 33.97 -19.78 -44.06
C LYS A 92 35.03 -19.45 -43.01
N LEU A 93 34.79 -19.80 -41.75
CA LEU A 93 35.77 -19.63 -40.66
C LEU A 93 37.08 -20.36 -40.96
N PHE A 94 36.99 -21.56 -41.53
CA PHE A 94 38.13 -22.33 -41.99
C PHE A 94 38.88 -21.56 -43.07
N LYS A 95 38.23 -21.06 -44.12
CA LYS A 95 38.88 -20.27 -45.18
C LYS A 95 39.52 -18.98 -44.67
N HIS A 96 38.93 -18.33 -43.67
CA HIS A 96 39.47 -17.12 -43.04
C HIS A 96 40.59 -17.37 -42.02
N ARG A 97 40.90 -18.63 -41.68
CA ARG A 97 41.96 -18.98 -40.72
C ARG A 97 43.39 -18.72 -41.25
N SER A 98 43.54 -18.45 -42.55
CA SER A 98 44.79 -18.56 -43.30
C SER A 98 45.77 -17.38 -43.17
N SER A 99 45.53 -16.39 -42.30
CA SER A 99 46.40 -15.20 -42.17
C SER A 99 47.19 -15.09 -40.86
N MET A 100 47.15 -16.08 -39.97
CA MET A 100 47.77 -15.97 -38.64
C MET A 100 49.05 -16.81 -38.50
N SER A 101 50.07 -16.19 -37.87
CA SER A 101 51.40 -16.73 -37.57
C SER A 101 51.41 -18.18 -37.07
N ALA A 102 52.51 -18.91 -37.33
CA ALA A 102 52.67 -20.31 -36.96
C ALA A 102 52.53 -20.61 -35.45
N MET A 103 52.57 -19.58 -34.59
CA MET A 103 52.58 -19.68 -33.12
C MET A 103 51.32 -19.14 -32.41
N THR A 104 50.30 -18.63 -33.12
CA THR A 104 49.12 -18.02 -32.46
C THR A 104 47.89 -18.91 -32.52
N SER A 105 47.22 -19.06 -31.36
CA SER A 105 45.91 -19.72 -31.30
C SER A 105 44.80 -18.79 -31.81
N ALA A 106 44.02 -19.22 -32.80
CA ALA A 106 42.90 -18.43 -33.31
C ALA A 106 41.65 -18.64 -32.45
N LYS A 107 41.09 -17.56 -31.89
CA LYS A 107 39.75 -17.57 -31.28
C LYS A 107 38.75 -17.00 -32.28
N LEU A 108 37.89 -17.87 -32.78
CA LEU A 108 36.84 -17.55 -33.74
C LEU A 108 35.47 -17.68 -33.09
N SER A 109 34.48 -16.98 -33.64
CA SER A 109 33.09 -17.14 -33.22
C SER A 109 32.24 -17.48 -34.43
N ALA A 110 31.63 -18.66 -34.41
CA ALA A 110 30.62 -19.01 -35.39
C ALA A 110 29.29 -18.40 -34.95
N LYS A 111 28.80 -17.42 -35.72
CA LYS A 111 27.44 -16.92 -35.59
C LYS A 111 26.56 -17.66 -36.59
N SER A 112 25.47 -18.23 -36.10
CA SER A 112 24.31 -18.54 -36.92
C SER A 112 23.29 -17.43 -36.66
N ASP A 113 22.67 -16.89 -37.70
CA ASP A 113 21.59 -15.93 -37.51
C ASP A 113 20.47 -16.56 -36.69
N VAL A 114 20.13 -15.93 -35.56
CA VAL A 114 18.97 -16.35 -34.78
C VAL A 114 17.75 -15.91 -35.55
N SER A 115 17.11 -16.86 -36.24
CA SER A 115 15.87 -16.58 -36.98
C SER A 115 14.79 -16.06 -36.03
N THR A 116 13.86 -15.28 -36.57
CA THR A 116 12.69 -14.79 -35.82
C THR A 116 11.92 -15.91 -35.13
N LYS A 117 11.83 -17.10 -35.76
CA LYS A 117 11.20 -18.29 -35.18
C LYS A 117 11.95 -18.80 -33.94
N GLN A 118 13.29 -18.87 -34.00
CA GLN A 118 14.13 -19.29 -32.88
C GLN A 118 14.12 -18.27 -31.74
N LEU A 119 14.19 -16.97 -32.06
CA LEU A 119 14.08 -15.91 -31.06
C LEU A 119 12.74 -15.96 -30.34
N ASN A 120 11.64 -16.12 -31.09
CA ASN A 120 10.30 -16.29 -30.53
C ASN A 120 10.21 -17.53 -29.63
N TYR A 121 10.77 -18.67 -30.04
CA TYR A 121 10.80 -19.88 -29.20
C TYR A 121 11.59 -19.65 -27.90
N ARG A 122 12.75 -19.00 -27.98
CA ARG A 122 13.57 -18.67 -26.80
C ARG A 122 12.83 -17.75 -25.82
N LEU A 123 12.21 -16.68 -26.31
CA LEU A 123 11.56 -15.68 -25.46
C LEU A 123 10.15 -16.09 -24.98
N LYS A 124 9.37 -16.79 -25.80
CA LYS A 124 7.99 -17.17 -25.45
C LYS A 124 7.89 -18.54 -24.76
N THR A 125 8.77 -19.48 -25.08
CA THR A 125 8.70 -20.86 -24.56
C THR A 125 9.78 -21.14 -23.52
N LEU A 126 11.04 -20.79 -23.79
CA LEU A 126 12.16 -21.16 -22.92
C LEU A 126 12.36 -20.20 -21.75
N LEU A 127 12.13 -18.89 -21.94
CA LEU A 127 12.27 -17.91 -20.87
C LEU A 127 11.33 -18.22 -19.67
N PRO A 128 10.02 -18.53 -19.85
CA PRO A 128 9.18 -18.92 -18.72
C PRO A 128 9.68 -20.19 -18.00
N LYS A 129 10.16 -21.21 -18.74
CA LYS A 129 10.76 -22.42 -18.15
C LYS A 129 12.02 -22.10 -17.35
N PHE A 130 12.85 -21.19 -17.86
CA PHE A 130 14.06 -20.72 -17.20
C PHE A 130 13.73 -19.95 -15.92
N GLU A 131 12.73 -19.06 -15.96
CA GLU A 131 12.23 -18.34 -14.78
C GLU A 131 11.72 -19.29 -13.70
N ASN A 132 10.89 -20.28 -14.09
CA ASN A 132 10.39 -21.31 -13.17
C ASN A 132 11.51 -22.15 -12.57
N ARG A 133 12.55 -22.46 -13.36
CA ARG A 133 13.71 -23.20 -12.85
C ARG A 133 14.46 -22.40 -11.79
N ILE A 134 14.61 -21.08 -11.97
CA ILE A 134 15.19 -20.20 -10.94
C ILE A 134 14.34 -20.22 -9.67
N ASP A 135 13.01 -20.14 -9.80
CA ASP A 135 12.10 -20.18 -8.64
C ASP A 135 12.21 -21.50 -7.87
N GLN A 136 12.26 -22.64 -8.57
CA GLN A 136 12.49 -23.95 -7.97
C GLN A 136 13.83 -24.02 -7.22
N ILE A 137 14.92 -23.54 -7.84
CA ILE A 137 16.24 -23.50 -7.20
C ILE A 137 16.22 -22.61 -5.95
N ASN A 138 15.51 -21.49 -6.01
CA ASN A 138 15.39 -20.55 -4.88
C ASN A 138 14.55 -21.09 -3.73
N THR A 139 13.65 -22.05 -3.96
CA THR A 139 12.83 -22.67 -2.91
C THR A 139 13.69 -23.38 -1.85
N GLY A 140 14.80 -23.99 -2.24
CA GLY A 140 15.74 -24.66 -1.33
C GLY A 140 16.85 -23.76 -0.75
N ARG A 141 16.83 -22.45 -1.02
CA ARG A 141 17.91 -21.53 -0.66
C ARG A 141 17.52 -20.61 0.48
N LYS A 142 18.51 -20.23 1.30
CA LYS A 142 18.32 -19.25 2.36
C LYS A 142 17.99 -17.90 1.73
N GLN A 143 16.84 -17.34 2.09
CA GLN A 143 16.41 -16.05 1.55
C GLN A 143 17.36 -14.92 1.96
N THR A 144 17.62 -14.03 1.01
CA THR A 144 18.26 -12.76 1.29
C THR A 144 17.27 -11.81 1.95
N VAL A 145 17.66 -11.22 3.07
CA VAL A 145 16.84 -10.23 3.79
C VAL A 145 17.62 -8.93 3.84
N ASP A 146 17.05 -7.87 3.29
CA ASP A 146 17.67 -6.56 3.33
C ASP A 146 17.66 -5.94 4.72
N SER A 147 18.68 -5.13 5.00
CA SER A 147 18.67 -4.27 6.18
C SER A 147 17.54 -3.24 6.03
N LYS A 148 16.89 -2.91 7.15
CA LYS A 148 15.78 -1.95 7.16
C LYS A 148 15.99 -0.93 8.26
N VAL A 149 15.73 0.33 7.95
CA VAL A 149 15.62 1.38 8.97
C VAL A 149 14.21 1.30 9.57
N ILE A 150 14.14 1.23 10.90
CA ILE A 150 12.90 1.21 11.67
C ILE A 150 12.94 2.28 12.74
N LEU A 151 11.77 2.68 13.22
CA LEU A 151 11.64 3.38 14.49
C LEU A 151 11.34 2.34 15.57
N LYS A 152 12.16 2.29 16.61
CA LYS A 152 11.94 1.43 17.78
C LYS A 152 12.17 2.24 19.04
N ASP A 153 11.18 2.26 19.93
CA ASP A 153 11.23 2.98 21.21
C ASP A 153 11.66 4.45 21.05
N GLY A 154 11.17 5.10 19.99
CA GLY A 154 11.46 6.51 19.66
C GLY A 154 12.84 6.75 19.03
N LYS A 155 13.64 5.69 18.80
CA LYS A 155 14.98 5.77 18.21
C LYS A 155 14.99 5.18 16.80
N ILE A 156 15.75 5.82 15.91
CA ILE A 156 16.02 5.29 14.57
C ILE A 156 17.03 4.14 14.69
N VAL A 157 16.60 2.93 14.36
CA VAL A 157 17.41 1.70 14.46
C VAL A 157 17.53 1.05 13.09
N VAL A 158 18.71 0.52 12.78
CA VAL A 158 18.89 -0.35 11.61
C VAL A 158 18.69 -1.78 12.07
N LYS A 159 17.62 -2.43 11.59
CA LYS A 159 17.49 -3.88 11.70
C LYS A 159 18.40 -4.50 10.63
N PRO A 160 19.48 -5.19 11.02
CA PRO A 160 20.43 -5.74 10.07
C PRO A 160 19.76 -6.82 9.21
N GLY A 161 20.04 -6.75 7.92
CA GLY A 161 19.67 -7.79 6.97
C GLY A 161 20.56 -9.02 7.11
N GLN A 162 20.18 -10.09 6.43
CA GLN A 162 20.95 -11.32 6.34
C GLN A 162 21.23 -11.65 4.89
N LYS A 163 22.51 -11.88 4.57
CA LYS A 163 22.91 -12.36 3.25
C LYS A 163 22.39 -13.79 3.08
N GLY A 164 21.55 -13.98 2.05
CA GLY A 164 21.05 -15.30 1.67
C GLY A 164 21.93 -15.98 0.64
N SER A 165 21.42 -17.09 0.12
CA SER A 165 21.98 -17.83 -1.00
C SER A 165 21.08 -17.83 -2.23
N THR A 166 19.94 -17.13 -2.20
CA THR A 166 19.02 -16.98 -3.35
C THR A 166 19.72 -16.41 -4.58
N LEU A 167 19.28 -16.86 -5.76
CA LEU A 167 19.68 -16.35 -7.05
C LEU A 167 18.87 -15.10 -7.42
N ASP A 168 19.56 -14.12 -8.01
CA ASP A 168 18.98 -12.89 -8.56
C ASP A 168 18.25 -13.20 -9.89
N LYS A 169 16.95 -13.51 -9.77
CA LYS A 169 16.10 -13.85 -10.93
C LYS A 169 16.09 -12.73 -11.96
N ALA A 170 15.99 -11.47 -11.53
CA ALA A 170 15.88 -10.34 -12.43
C ALA A 170 17.15 -10.18 -13.30
N LYS A 171 18.32 -10.24 -12.67
CA LYS A 171 19.60 -10.16 -13.37
C LYS A 171 19.83 -11.36 -14.30
N MET A 172 19.47 -12.56 -13.87
CA MET A 172 19.60 -13.76 -14.69
C MET A 172 18.64 -13.74 -15.89
N VAL A 173 17.41 -13.25 -15.73
CA VAL A 173 16.45 -13.05 -16.83
C VAL A 173 16.96 -12.02 -17.84
N GLN A 174 17.55 -10.91 -17.37
CA GLN A 174 18.18 -9.94 -18.26
C GLN A 174 19.34 -10.58 -19.07
N SER A 175 20.17 -11.40 -18.41
CA SER A 175 21.23 -12.13 -19.08
C SER A 175 20.70 -13.13 -20.11
N PHE A 176 19.63 -13.88 -19.77
CA PHE A 176 18.93 -14.77 -20.70
C PHE A 176 18.47 -14.00 -21.94
N LYS A 177 17.74 -12.89 -21.74
CA LYS A 177 17.19 -12.08 -22.85
C LYS A 177 18.31 -11.59 -23.76
N LYS A 178 19.42 -11.11 -23.20
CA LYS A 178 20.60 -10.70 -23.98
C LYS A 178 21.17 -11.84 -24.81
N GLN A 179 21.32 -13.04 -24.23
CA GLN A 179 21.85 -14.21 -24.93
C GLN A 179 20.89 -14.76 -25.99
N ALA A 180 19.57 -14.62 -25.78
CA ALA A 180 18.55 -15.13 -26.69
C ALA A 180 18.69 -14.59 -28.13
N HIS A 181 19.23 -13.38 -28.29
CA HIS A 181 19.41 -12.73 -29.60
C HIS A 181 20.60 -13.21 -30.43
N SER A 182 21.64 -13.78 -29.81
CA SER A 182 22.93 -13.97 -30.51
C SER A 182 23.75 -15.18 -30.09
N SER A 183 23.45 -15.79 -28.93
CA SER A 183 24.20 -16.96 -28.46
C SER A 183 23.75 -18.21 -29.19
N LEU A 184 24.68 -19.11 -29.53
CA LEU A 184 24.36 -20.43 -30.05
C LEU A 184 23.66 -21.31 -29.00
N LEU A 185 24.04 -21.16 -27.74
CA LEU A 185 23.44 -21.83 -26.60
C LEU A 185 23.31 -20.82 -25.47
N ILE A 186 22.12 -20.71 -24.88
CA ILE A 186 21.90 -19.86 -23.70
C ILE A 186 22.49 -20.58 -22.48
N SER A 187 23.48 -19.96 -21.87
CA SER A 187 24.16 -20.40 -20.65
C SER A 187 24.30 -19.20 -19.72
N VAL A 188 23.39 -19.09 -18.76
CA VAL A 188 23.33 -17.92 -17.86
C VAL A 188 24.12 -18.20 -16.59
N LYS A 189 25.17 -17.41 -16.34
CA LYS A 189 25.93 -17.50 -15.08
C LYS A 189 25.00 -17.29 -13.89
N MET A 190 25.00 -18.22 -12.94
CA MET A 190 24.24 -18.07 -11.71
C MET A 190 24.78 -16.89 -10.90
N SER A 191 23.92 -15.89 -10.63
CA SER A 191 24.26 -14.75 -9.79
C SER A 191 23.43 -14.77 -8.52
N LYS A 192 24.09 -14.62 -7.37
CA LYS A 192 23.41 -14.49 -6.07
C LYS A 192 22.76 -13.11 -5.94
N ASP A 193 21.66 -13.08 -5.21
CA ASP A 193 20.91 -11.89 -4.88
C ASP A 193 21.76 -10.87 -4.12
N ALA A 194 21.60 -9.59 -4.47
CA ALA A 194 22.30 -8.51 -3.81
C ALA A 194 21.56 -8.16 -2.51
N TYR A 195 22.27 -8.04 -1.39
CA TYR A 195 21.68 -7.67 -0.11
C TYR A 195 22.08 -6.26 0.29
N VAL A 196 21.12 -5.49 0.80
CA VAL A 196 21.36 -4.15 1.33
C VAL A 196 22.01 -4.27 2.71
N LYS A 197 23.29 -3.92 2.78
CA LYS A 197 24.09 -3.91 4.02
C LYS A 197 23.64 -2.81 4.99
N PRO A 198 23.81 -2.99 6.31
CA PRO A 198 23.47 -1.98 7.32
C PRO A 198 24.20 -0.64 7.16
N ASN A 199 25.40 -0.65 6.59
CA ASN A 199 26.25 0.52 6.34
C ASN A 199 26.17 1.05 4.90
N SER A 200 25.22 0.58 4.10
CA SER A 200 25.06 1.03 2.72
C SER A 200 24.58 2.49 2.62
N SER A 201 24.89 3.15 1.50
CA SER A 201 24.40 4.50 1.19
C SER A 201 22.86 4.56 1.16
N GLN A 202 22.20 3.47 0.77
CA GLN A 202 20.74 3.34 0.83
C GLN A 202 20.21 3.43 2.26
N ILE A 203 20.82 2.72 3.22
CA ILE A 203 20.43 2.82 4.64
C ILE A 203 20.69 4.22 5.18
N ALA A 204 21.80 4.86 4.81
CA ALA A 204 22.06 6.25 5.20
C ALA A 204 20.98 7.21 4.69
N LYS A 205 20.53 7.06 3.43
CA LYS A 205 19.40 7.83 2.86
C LYS A 205 18.10 7.58 3.62
N GLN A 206 17.78 6.32 3.91
CA GLN A 206 16.57 5.95 4.66
C GLN A 206 16.57 6.53 6.08
N LYS A 207 17.72 6.56 6.78
CA LYS A 207 17.86 7.21 8.09
C LYS A 207 17.54 8.70 8.02
N LYS A 208 18.12 9.42 7.04
CA LYS A 208 17.86 10.85 6.83
C LYS A 208 16.38 11.11 6.51
N GLN A 209 15.77 10.27 5.67
CA GLN A 209 14.35 10.38 5.34
C GLN A 209 13.47 10.17 6.57
N LEU A 210 13.72 9.14 7.38
CA LEU A 210 12.96 8.89 8.60
C LEU A 210 13.14 10.03 9.61
N ALA A 211 14.35 10.57 9.77
CA ALA A 211 14.58 11.74 10.62
C ALA A 211 13.71 12.94 10.21
N LYS A 212 13.65 13.25 8.91
CA LYS A 212 12.78 14.30 8.38
C LYS A 212 11.29 14.03 8.66
N VAL A 213 10.85 12.78 8.51
CA VAL A 213 9.46 12.37 8.85
C VAL A 213 9.17 12.55 10.34
N LEU A 214 10.14 12.29 11.22
CA LEU A 214 9.96 12.45 12.67
C LEU A 214 9.85 13.91 13.12
N ASP A 215 10.37 14.85 12.33
CA ASP A 215 10.18 16.29 12.56
C ASP A 215 8.86 16.83 11.99
N ASN A 216 8.11 16.00 11.25
CA ASN A 216 6.81 16.38 10.71
C ASN A 216 5.81 16.74 11.82
N THR A 217 4.95 17.72 11.53
CA THR A 217 3.87 18.15 12.40
C THR A 217 2.52 18.04 11.70
N VAL A 218 1.59 17.34 12.33
CA VAL A 218 0.17 17.36 11.95
C VAL A 218 -0.56 18.34 12.85
N THR A 219 -1.29 19.28 12.24
CA THR A 219 -2.10 20.28 12.96
C THR A 219 -3.57 19.90 12.87
N LEU A 220 -4.29 19.86 13.98
CA LEU A 220 -5.74 19.64 14.04
C LEU A 220 -6.41 20.93 14.53
N ASN A 221 -7.14 21.59 13.63
CA ASN A 221 -8.00 22.71 13.95
C ASN A 221 -9.38 22.20 14.40
N THR A 222 -9.81 22.62 15.59
CA THR A 222 -11.16 22.40 16.11
C THR A 222 -11.96 23.70 16.06
N TYR A 223 -13.22 23.66 16.50
CA TYR A 223 -14.08 24.84 16.63
C TYR A 223 -13.61 25.88 17.66
N ASN A 224 -12.64 25.54 18.53
CA ASN A 224 -12.20 26.41 19.62
C ASN A 224 -10.71 26.34 19.96
N LYS A 225 -9.97 25.39 19.41
CA LYS A 225 -8.55 25.17 19.74
C LYS A 225 -7.81 24.47 18.60
N THR A 226 -6.53 24.76 18.50
CA THR A 226 -5.62 24.04 17.61
C THR A 226 -4.72 23.09 18.41
N TYR A 227 -4.54 21.87 17.92
CA TYR A 227 -3.65 20.87 18.49
C TYR A 227 -2.55 20.51 17.49
N LYS A 228 -1.31 20.37 17.95
CA LYS A 228 -0.15 20.01 17.12
C LYS A 228 0.42 18.66 17.54
N PHE A 229 0.62 17.78 16.58
CA PHE A 229 1.17 16.45 16.74
C PHE A 229 2.52 16.37 16.03
N VAL A 230 3.62 16.52 16.78
CA VAL A 230 4.98 16.35 16.25
C VAL A 230 5.35 14.87 16.27
N ALA A 231 5.68 14.26 15.13
CA ALA A 231 5.83 12.81 14.98
C ALA A 231 6.76 12.20 16.05
N LYS A 232 7.96 12.75 16.27
CA LYS A 232 8.91 12.27 17.30
C LYS A 232 8.36 12.19 18.73
N ARG A 233 7.29 12.92 19.05
CA ARG A 233 6.64 12.89 20.38
C ARG A 233 5.43 11.96 20.42
N TRP A 234 4.87 11.59 19.27
CA TRP A 234 3.57 10.93 19.17
C TRP A 234 3.65 9.47 18.69
N VAL A 235 4.76 9.08 18.07
CA VAL A 235 5.02 7.71 17.63
C VAL A 235 6.31 7.18 18.26
N ALA A 236 6.32 5.90 18.61
CA ALA A 236 7.48 5.25 19.22
C ALA A 236 8.00 4.09 18.37
N ASN A 237 7.12 3.44 17.60
CA ASN A 237 7.45 2.29 16.77
C ASN A 237 6.96 2.50 15.34
N GLY A 238 7.74 2.07 14.36
CA GLY A 238 7.37 2.22 12.96
C GLY A 238 8.24 1.43 12.00
N TYR A 239 7.65 1.04 10.89
CA TYR A 239 8.29 0.22 9.88
C TYR A 239 8.06 0.76 8.46
N PRO A 240 9.02 0.57 7.55
CA PRO A 240 8.86 0.99 6.16
C PRO A 240 7.83 0.11 5.45
N THR A 241 6.99 0.73 4.62
CA THR A 241 6.07 0.08 3.69
C THR A 241 6.78 -0.25 2.38
N ALA A 242 6.15 -1.07 1.53
CA ALA A 242 6.66 -1.36 0.19
C ALA A 242 6.81 -0.09 -0.68
N SER A 243 6.00 0.95 -0.43
CA SER A 243 6.07 2.25 -1.10
C SER A 243 7.14 3.19 -0.52
N GLY A 244 7.90 2.77 0.48
CA GLY A 244 8.93 3.59 1.15
C GLY A 244 8.39 4.62 2.15
N HIS A 245 7.09 4.60 2.46
CA HIS A 245 6.51 5.39 3.55
C HIS A 245 6.69 4.67 4.90
N TYR A 246 6.52 5.36 6.02
CA TYR A 246 6.55 4.72 7.33
C TYR A 246 5.14 4.51 7.87
N LYS A 247 4.86 3.28 8.31
CA LYS A 247 3.68 2.97 9.10
C LYS A 247 4.06 2.97 10.58
N PHE A 248 3.49 3.90 11.33
CA PHE A 248 3.72 4.06 12.75
C PHE A 248 2.67 3.36 13.61
N ASP A 249 3.04 3.10 14.86
CA ASP A 249 2.09 2.72 15.91
C ASP A 249 1.09 3.85 16.19
N SER A 250 -0.06 3.49 16.77
CA SER A 250 -1.17 4.43 16.98
C SER A 250 -1.60 4.55 18.43
N ALA A 251 -0.95 3.87 19.37
CA ALA A 251 -1.45 3.71 20.74
C ALA A 251 -1.59 5.06 21.46
N LYS A 252 -0.56 5.91 21.39
CA LYS A 252 -0.55 7.23 22.03
C LYS A 252 -1.58 8.17 21.43
N VAL A 253 -1.68 8.20 20.09
CA VAL A 253 -2.68 9.00 19.36
C VAL A 253 -4.10 8.51 19.70
N LYS A 254 -4.35 7.20 19.68
CA LYS A 254 -5.64 6.59 20.01
C LYS A 254 -6.08 6.97 21.43
N LYS A 255 -5.17 6.89 22.41
CA LYS A 255 -5.45 7.28 23.80
C LYS A 255 -5.79 8.77 23.91
N TRP A 256 -5.05 9.63 23.20
CA TRP A 256 -5.37 11.06 23.17
C TRP A 256 -6.72 11.33 22.52
N VAL A 257 -7.03 10.73 21.37
CA VAL A 257 -8.31 10.89 20.68
C VAL A 257 -9.47 10.44 21.56
N ALA A 258 -9.34 9.31 22.27
CA ALA A 258 -10.35 8.84 23.19
C ALA A 258 -10.60 9.84 24.34
N ASN A 259 -9.53 10.36 24.97
CA ASN A 259 -9.63 11.36 26.03
C ASN A 259 -10.19 12.69 25.52
N PHE A 260 -9.83 13.09 24.31
CA PHE A 260 -10.37 14.28 23.65
C PHE A 260 -11.87 14.12 23.38
N SER A 261 -12.30 13.01 22.76
CA SER A 261 -13.70 12.65 22.50
C SER A 261 -14.54 12.70 23.78
N LYS A 262 -14.06 12.10 24.87
CA LYS A 262 -14.74 12.15 26.18
C LYS A 262 -15.04 13.57 26.65
N LYS A 263 -14.15 14.53 26.37
CA LYS A 263 -14.31 15.94 26.77
C LYS A 263 -15.23 16.73 25.83
N VAL A 264 -15.24 16.42 24.53
CA VAL A 264 -15.89 17.28 23.53
C VAL A 264 -17.17 16.72 22.93
N ASP A 265 -17.38 15.40 22.97
CA ASP A 265 -18.61 14.80 22.45
C ASP A 265 -19.81 15.32 23.24
N THR A 266 -20.87 15.71 22.54
CA THR A 266 -22.12 16.21 23.14
C THR A 266 -23.30 15.27 22.89
N LEU A 267 -23.27 14.48 21.81
CA LEU A 267 -24.36 13.56 21.46
C LEU A 267 -24.66 12.58 22.61
N GLY A 268 -25.91 12.57 23.06
CA GLY A 268 -26.40 11.70 24.13
C GLY A 268 -25.92 12.06 25.53
N LYS A 269 -25.21 13.19 25.72
CA LYS A 269 -24.80 13.66 27.05
C LYS A 269 -25.76 14.71 27.59
N SER A 270 -25.81 14.83 28.92
CA SER A 270 -26.53 15.91 29.58
C SER A 270 -25.94 17.27 29.24
N VAL A 271 -26.79 18.29 29.10
CA VAL A 271 -26.38 19.66 28.80
C VAL A 271 -27.04 20.63 29.77
N TRP A 272 -26.27 21.65 30.18
CA TRP A 272 -26.81 22.75 30.97
C TRP A 272 -27.33 23.85 30.06
N ILE A 273 -28.55 24.31 30.31
CA ILE A 273 -29.16 25.46 29.63
C ILE A 273 -29.69 26.45 30.66
N THR A 274 -29.89 27.68 30.22
CA THR A 274 -30.61 28.70 31.01
C THR A 274 -32.07 28.71 30.54
N THR A 275 -33.00 28.51 31.46
CA THR A 275 -34.44 28.54 31.16
C THR A 275 -34.90 29.96 30.83
N HIS A 276 -36.13 30.08 30.33
CA HIS A 276 -36.75 31.37 30.10
C HIS A 276 -36.80 32.25 31.36
N GLN A 277 -36.97 31.64 32.55
CA GLN A 277 -36.98 32.33 33.84
C GLN A 277 -35.57 32.62 34.39
N GLY A 278 -34.51 32.45 33.59
CA GLY A 278 -33.13 32.73 33.99
C GLY A 278 -32.48 31.67 34.88
N LYS A 279 -33.16 30.54 35.15
CA LYS A 279 -32.61 29.47 36.00
C LYS A 279 -31.73 28.54 35.18
N LYS A 280 -30.63 28.03 35.76
CA LYS A 280 -29.84 26.97 35.13
C LYS A 280 -30.47 25.61 35.42
N VAL A 281 -30.76 24.87 34.37
CA VAL A 281 -31.30 23.49 34.46
C VAL A 281 -30.42 22.53 33.69
N ARG A 282 -30.38 21.28 34.16
CA ARG A 282 -29.65 20.20 33.52
C ARG A 282 -30.62 19.35 32.71
N VAL A 283 -30.54 19.50 31.39
CA VAL A 283 -31.21 18.58 30.46
C VAL A 283 -30.56 17.22 30.59
N HIS A 284 -31.37 16.19 30.83
CA HIS A 284 -30.89 14.82 31.06
C HIS A 284 -30.15 14.25 29.83
N ALA A 285 -29.27 13.28 30.10
CA ALA A 285 -28.56 12.57 29.04
C ALA A 285 -29.55 11.78 28.17
N GLY A 286 -29.32 11.82 26.86
CA GLY A 286 -30.19 11.21 25.86
C GLY A 286 -30.48 12.17 24.72
N GLY A 287 -31.34 11.72 23.82
CA GLY A 287 -31.76 12.48 22.65
C GLY A 287 -30.84 12.40 21.45
N THR A 288 -31.31 13.01 20.36
CA THR A 288 -30.77 12.87 19.01
C THR A 288 -29.83 14.02 18.63
N TYR A 289 -29.79 15.11 19.40
CA TYR A 289 -28.95 16.27 19.11
C TYR A 289 -27.58 16.20 19.74
N GLY A 290 -26.62 16.78 19.03
CA GLY A 290 -25.23 16.83 19.41
C GLY A 290 -24.36 16.06 18.43
N TRP A 291 -23.06 16.08 18.69
CA TRP A 291 -22.08 15.47 17.81
C TRP A 291 -21.09 14.64 18.61
N LYS A 292 -20.43 13.72 17.93
CA LYS A 292 -19.33 12.92 18.48
C LYS A 292 -18.19 12.82 17.48
N VAL A 293 -16.97 12.66 17.99
CA VAL A 293 -15.78 12.42 17.17
C VAL A 293 -15.82 11.00 16.60
N ASN A 294 -15.60 10.87 15.30
CA ASN A 294 -15.25 9.61 14.65
C ASN A 294 -13.81 9.25 15.03
N GLN A 295 -13.65 8.65 16.21
CA GLN A 295 -12.34 8.37 16.80
C GLN A 295 -11.45 7.50 15.91
N LYS A 296 -12.05 6.51 15.22
CA LYS A 296 -11.33 5.61 14.29
C LYS A 296 -10.78 6.38 13.11
N ALA A 297 -11.59 7.23 12.47
CA ALA A 297 -11.15 8.02 11.33
C ALA A 297 -10.13 9.09 11.71
N LEU A 298 -10.32 9.78 12.84
CA LEU A 298 -9.40 10.81 13.31
C LEU A 298 -8.03 10.20 13.66
N THR A 299 -8.01 9.12 14.46
CA THR A 299 -6.76 8.43 14.85
C THR A 299 -5.98 7.95 13.63
N ARG A 300 -6.66 7.27 12.70
CA ARG A 300 -6.03 6.75 11.48
C ARG A 300 -5.39 7.86 10.67
N ASN A 301 -6.09 8.98 10.47
CA ASN A 301 -5.57 10.05 9.62
C ASN A 301 -4.45 10.84 10.30
N ILE A 302 -4.51 11.11 11.62
CA ILE A 302 -3.39 11.71 12.34
C ILE A 302 -2.13 10.84 12.16
N VAL A 303 -2.22 9.53 12.44
CA VAL A 303 -1.06 8.61 12.33
C VAL A 303 -0.55 8.49 10.90
N LYS A 304 -1.47 8.42 9.91
CA LYS A 304 -1.11 8.42 8.49
C LYS A 304 -0.30 9.66 8.13
N TYR A 305 -0.79 10.85 8.48
CA TYR A 305 -0.13 12.10 8.13
C TYR A 305 1.18 12.33 8.90
N LEU A 306 1.32 11.80 10.12
CA LEU A 306 2.63 11.78 10.80
C LEU A 306 3.69 11.00 10.03
N GLY A 307 3.29 10.01 9.22
CA GLY A 307 4.15 9.23 8.32
C GLY A 307 4.63 9.98 7.06
N HIS A 308 4.13 11.18 6.80
CA HIS A 308 4.51 11.99 5.64
C HIS A 308 5.76 12.84 5.93
N SER A 309 6.41 13.33 4.87
CA SER A 309 7.57 14.22 4.94
C SER A 309 7.23 15.71 5.05
N SER A 310 5.93 16.05 4.99
CA SER A 310 5.42 17.43 4.98
C SER A 310 4.26 17.59 5.96
N SER A 311 4.15 18.79 6.52
CA SER A 311 3.11 19.15 7.50
C SER A 311 1.72 19.14 6.86
N VAL A 312 0.72 18.73 7.63
CA VAL A 312 -0.68 18.67 7.19
C VAL A 312 -1.56 19.33 8.24
N THR A 313 -2.50 20.17 7.78
CA THR A 313 -3.56 20.74 8.61
C THR A 313 -4.87 20.02 8.36
N MET A 314 -5.46 19.50 9.43
CA MET A 314 -6.73 18.78 9.44
C MET A 314 -7.81 19.64 10.11
N ASN A 315 -9.05 19.53 9.66
CA ASN A 315 -10.21 20.13 10.32
C ASN A 315 -11.02 19.04 11.02
N LEU A 316 -11.28 19.19 12.33
CA LEU A 316 -12.06 18.24 13.13
C LEU A 316 -13.49 18.05 12.59
N ARG A 317 -14.07 19.03 11.89
CA ARG A 317 -15.41 18.93 11.29
C ARG A 317 -15.55 17.72 10.37
N HIS A 318 -14.49 17.35 9.64
CA HIS A 318 -14.47 16.17 8.74
C HIS A 318 -14.43 14.83 9.50
N TYR A 319 -14.25 14.89 10.82
CA TYR A 319 -14.17 13.74 11.72
C TYR A 319 -15.21 13.83 12.84
N ALA A 320 -16.24 14.66 12.68
CA ALA A 320 -17.37 14.76 13.59
C ALA A 320 -18.64 14.24 12.90
N VAL A 321 -19.48 13.55 13.64
CA VAL A 321 -20.81 13.09 13.16
C VAL A 321 -21.89 13.63 14.08
N GLY A 322 -23.06 13.96 13.53
CA GLY A 322 -24.19 14.54 14.26
C GLY A 322 -24.36 16.04 14.00
N THR A 323 -25.17 16.68 14.84
CA THR A 323 -25.61 18.08 14.72
C THR A 323 -24.93 18.98 15.76
N GLY A 324 -24.98 20.30 15.56
CA GLY A 324 -24.48 21.25 16.56
C GLY A 324 -22.96 21.24 16.77
N TYR A 325 -22.17 20.89 15.74
CA TYR A 325 -20.70 20.89 15.85
C TYR A 325 -20.18 22.24 16.36
N GLY A 326 -19.47 22.20 17.49
CA GLY A 326 -18.85 23.37 18.11
C GLY A 326 -19.79 24.30 18.89
N ILE A 327 -21.09 24.02 18.92
CA ILE A 327 -22.05 24.75 19.75
C ILE A 327 -21.93 24.30 21.20
N LYS A 328 -21.89 25.26 22.13
CA LYS A 328 -21.88 25.02 23.58
C LYS A 328 -23.26 25.31 24.16
N GLY A 329 -23.69 24.51 25.12
CA GLY A 329 -25.00 24.67 25.76
C GLY A 329 -26.12 24.58 24.73
N SER A 330 -27.09 25.49 24.83
CA SER A 330 -28.18 25.62 23.86
C SER A 330 -27.83 26.42 22.60
N GLY A 331 -26.69 27.12 22.59
CA GLY A 331 -26.43 28.14 21.57
C GLY A 331 -27.39 29.32 21.69
N LYS A 332 -27.68 29.98 20.56
CA LYS A 332 -28.59 31.15 20.49
C LYS A 332 -29.89 30.88 19.74
N THR A 333 -29.99 29.76 19.05
CA THR A 333 -31.17 29.37 18.28
C THR A 333 -31.55 27.95 18.67
N TYR A 334 -32.69 27.79 19.33
CA TYR A 334 -33.14 26.54 19.93
C TYR A 334 -34.61 26.64 20.38
N VAL A 335 -35.25 25.49 20.53
CA VAL A 335 -36.52 25.35 21.25
C VAL A 335 -36.24 24.84 22.66
N ALA A 336 -36.87 25.43 23.67
CA ALA A 336 -36.81 24.99 25.05
C ALA A 336 -38.20 24.55 25.50
N VAL A 337 -38.33 23.34 26.01
CA VAL A 337 -39.62 22.78 26.46
C VAL A 337 -39.55 22.53 27.96
N ASP A 338 -40.29 23.36 28.70
CA ASP A 338 -40.46 23.25 30.15
C ASP A 338 -41.67 22.33 30.42
N LEU A 339 -41.41 21.07 30.77
CA LEU A 339 -42.44 20.10 31.11
C LEU A 339 -43.05 20.34 32.50
N GLN A 340 -42.44 21.13 33.38
CA GLN A 340 -43.06 21.50 34.65
C GLN A 340 -44.18 22.52 34.41
N ARG A 341 -43.92 23.54 33.60
CA ARG A 341 -44.88 24.60 33.26
C ARG A 341 -45.80 24.26 32.09
N LEU A 342 -45.44 23.26 31.28
CA LEU A 342 -46.06 22.98 29.98
C LEU A 342 -45.97 24.17 29.03
N HIS A 343 -44.75 24.66 28.84
CA HIS A 343 -44.47 25.73 27.89
C HIS A 343 -43.35 25.36 26.92
N GLU A 344 -43.52 25.78 25.68
CA GLU A 344 -42.52 25.73 24.62
C GLU A 344 -42.05 27.16 24.30
N TYR A 345 -40.73 27.35 24.25
CA TYR A 345 -40.09 28.63 23.95
C TYR A 345 -39.19 28.49 22.73
N VAL A 346 -39.46 29.24 21.67
CA VAL A 346 -38.64 29.26 20.45
C VAL A 346 -37.71 30.46 20.50
N TYR A 347 -36.40 30.23 20.48
CA TYR A 347 -35.38 31.28 20.43
C TYR A 347 -34.71 31.31 19.07
N LYS A 348 -34.51 32.51 18.52
CA LYS A 348 -33.73 32.75 17.30
C LYS A 348 -32.73 33.88 17.55
N ASN A 349 -31.44 33.60 17.36
CA ASN A 349 -30.36 34.56 17.60
C ASN A 349 -30.40 35.21 19.00
N GLY A 350 -30.88 34.48 20.01
CA GLY A 350 -31.02 34.93 21.39
C GLY A 350 -32.29 35.71 21.70
N LYS A 351 -33.17 35.92 20.71
CA LYS A 351 -34.48 36.57 20.89
C LYS A 351 -35.58 35.52 21.02
N LEU A 352 -36.53 35.75 21.94
CA LEU A 352 -37.72 34.94 22.06
C LEU A 352 -38.66 35.24 20.88
N MET A 353 -38.97 34.22 20.09
CA MET A 353 -39.82 34.32 18.91
C MET A 353 -41.22 33.76 19.15
N ALA A 354 -41.35 32.76 20.02
CA ALA A 354 -42.63 32.18 20.43
C ALA A 354 -42.56 31.70 21.87
N ASN A 355 -43.68 31.85 22.59
CA ASN A 355 -43.90 31.30 23.93
C ASN A 355 -45.31 30.71 23.95
N ILE A 356 -45.38 29.38 23.82
CA ILE A 356 -46.64 28.68 23.58
C ILE A 356 -46.96 27.77 24.78
N PRO A 357 -48.15 27.90 25.39
CA PRO A 357 -48.62 26.89 26.32
C PRO A 357 -48.94 25.61 25.55
N ILE A 358 -48.47 24.46 26.05
CA ILE A 358 -48.60 23.16 25.39
C ILE A 358 -49.28 22.14 26.29
N MET A 359 -49.51 20.93 25.77
CA MET A 359 -49.78 19.74 26.57
C MET A 359 -48.75 18.66 26.22
N SER A 360 -48.21 17.96 27.22
CA SER A 360 -47.20 16.93 27.02
C SER A 360 -47.79 15.54 27.21
N GLY A 361 -46.95 14.52 27.11
CA GLY A 361 -47.22 13.19 27.62
C GLY A 361 -47.30 13.15 29.15
N THR A 362 -47.51 11.96 29.71
CA THR A 362 -47.61 11.74 31.16
C THR A 362 -46.34 12.13 31.92
N ILE A 363 -46.46 12.31 33.25
CA ILE A 363 -45.30 12.48 34.14
C ILE A 363 -44.54 11.15 34.29
N THR A 364 -45.27 10.04 34.35
CA THR A 364 -44.77 8.67 34.55
C THR A 364 -45.39 7.69 33.56
N GLY A 365 -44.82 6.50 33.42
CA GLY A 365 -45.39 5.45 32.54
C GLY A 365 -45.00 5.58 31.06
N GLY A 366 -45.63 4.77 30.21
CA GLY A 366 -45.25 4.57 28.81
C GLY A 366 -45.50 5.76 27.87
N ASN A 367 -46.41 6.67 28.22
CA ASN A 367 -46.75 7.85 27.43
C ASN A 367 -45.93 9.10 27.82
N ARG A 368 -44.87 8.94 28.60
CA ARG A 368 -44.06 10.05 29.09
C ARG A 368 -43.30 10.71 27.93
N THR A 369 -43.37 12.04 27.85
CA THR A 369 -42.49 12.79 26.94
C THR A 369 -41.03 12.61 27.37
N PRO A 370 -40.14 12.13 26.49
CA PRO A 370 -38.74 11.92 26.82
C PRO A 370 -38.03 13.25 27.05
N GLN A 371 -37.20 13.30 28.10
CA GLN A 371 -36.28 14.41 28.32
C GLN A 371 -35.00 14.21 27.51
N GLY A 372 -34.33 15.29 27.14
CA GLY A 372 -33.07 15.22 26.41
C GLY A 372 -32.86 16.38 25.45
N ALA A 373 -31.70 16.36 24.78
CA ALA A 373 -31.39 17.24 23.68
C ALA A 373 -31.74 16.54 22.35
N PHE A 374 -32.78 17.00 21.69
CA PHE A 374 -33.25 16.51 20.41
C PHE A 374 -33.06 17.54 19.32
N TYR A 375 -33.34 17.18 18.07
CA TYR A 375 -33.45 18.13 16.98
C TYR A 375 -34.67 17.85 16.13
N ILE A 376 -35.16 18.88 15.44
CA ILE A 376 -36.24 18.75 14.47
C ILE A 376 -35.73 17.93 13.30
N MET A 377 -36.16 16.67 13.20
CA MET A 377 -35.63 15.70 12.24
C MET A 377 -35.99 16.06 10.80
N TYR A 378 -37.23 16.48 10.61
CA TYR A 378 -37.78 17.04 9.39
C TYR A 378 -39.02 17.86 9.74
N LYS A 379 -39.65 18.47 8.74
CA LYS A 379 -40.89 19.22 8.89
C LYS A 379 -41.88 18.76 7.83
N GLN A 380 -43.11 18.43 8.22
CA GLN A 380 -44.15 17.96 7.31
C GLN A 380 -45.49 18.64 7.57
N ARG A 381 -46.18 19.05 6.50
CA ARG A 381 -47.55 19.57 6.55
C ARG A 381 -48.55 18.44 6.30
N HIS A 382 -49.74 18.56 6.88
CA HIS A 382 -50.88 17.67 6.63
C HIS A 382 -50.54 16.18 6.83
N ALA A 383 -49.87 15.86 7.93
CA ALA A 383 -49.50 14.50 8.28
C ALA A 383 -50.65 13.78 8.99
N THR A 384 -50.67 12.45 8.94
CA THR A 384 -51.53 11.63 9.79
C THR A 384 -50.66 10.80 10.71
N LEU A 385 -50.68 11.11 12.01
CA LEU A 385 -49.92 10.41 13.03
C LEU A 385 -50.64 9.12 13.41
N ARG A 386 -49.91 8.00 13.50
CA ARG A 386 -50.49 6.67 13.80
C ARG A 386 -49.74 6.02 14.95
N GLY A 387 -50.47 5.34 15.82
CA GLY A 387 -49.90 4.64 16.97
C GLY A 387 -50.91 3.72 17.64
N LYS A 388 -50.63 3.35 18.88
CA LYS A 388 -51.52 2.56 19.73
C LYS A 388 -51.87 3.33 21.00
N ASN A 389 -53.11 3.21 21.43
CA ASN A 389 -53.57 3.66 22.74
C ASN A 389 -53.08 2.70 23.84
N SER A 390 -53.24 3.10 25.10
CA SER A 390 -52.84 2.29 26.28
C SER A 390 -53.55 0.93 26.35
N ASP A 391 -54.75 0.81 25.79
CA ASP A 391 -55.53 -0.44 25.68
C ASP A 391 -55.13 -1.31 24.46
N GLY A 392 -54.14 -0.87 23.66
CA GLY A 392 -53.66 -1.54 22.47
C GLY A 392 -54.44 -1.25 21.18
N SER A 393 -55.55 -0.50 21.26
CA SER A 393 -56.30 -0.07 20.07
C SER A 393 -55.47 0.89 19.22
N LYS A 394 -55.66 0.88 17.88
CA LYS A 394 -54.91 1.75 16.96
C LYS A 394 -55.56 3.14 16.90
N TYR A 395 -54.75 4.19 16.86
CA TYR A 395 -55.23 5.55 16.57
C TYR A 395 -54.65 6.11 15.27
N ALA A 396 -55.35 7.08 14.69
CA ALA A 396 -54.90 7.90 13.59
C ALA A 396 -55.37 9.34 13.81
N SER A 397 -54.43 10.30 13.86
CA SER A 397 -54.72 11.71 14.14
C SER A 397 -54.17 12.59 13.03
N PRO A 398 -55.02 13.26 12.22
CA PRO A 398 -54.56 14.24 11.25
C PRO A 398 -54.04 15.48 11.97
N VAL A 399 -52.90 16.01 11.51
CA VAL A 399 -52.26 17.22 12.02
C VAL A 399 -51.83 18.11 10.87
N SER A 400 -51.94 19.42 11.04
CA SER A 400 -51.58 20.41 10.03
C SER A 400 -50.06 20.59 9.94
N TYR A 401 -49.36 20.48 11.07
CA TYR A 401 -47.93 20.70 11.24
C TYR A 401 -47.30 19.56 12.04
N TRP A 402 -46.22 18.98 11.52
CA TRP A 402 -45.49 17.90 12.18
C TRP A 402 -43.98 18.15 12.20
N GLU A 403 -43.41 18.18 13.40
CA GLU A 403 -41.98 18.36 13.66
C GLU A 403 -41.44 17.24 14.58
N PRO A 404 -41.08 16.07 14.04
CA PRO A 404 -40.56 14.94 14.81
C PRO A 404 -39.19 15.22 15.43
N LEU A 405 -39.01 14.72 16.65
CA LEU A 405 -37.79 14.90 17.45
C LEU A 405 -37.05 13.58 17.71
N THR A 406 -37.78 12.46 17.66
CA THR A 406 -37.28 11.14 18.05
C THR A 406 -37.63 10.07 17.02
N ASN A 407 -36.81 9.02 16.95
CA ASN A 407 -37.11 7.83 16.15
C ASN A 407 -38.31 7.03 16.70
N SER A 408 -38.71 7.25 17.96
CA SER A 408 -39.87 6.61 18.58
C SER A 408 -41.20 7.32 18.27
N GLY A 409 -41.19 8.38 17.46
CA GLY A 409 -42.42 9.04 17.01
C GLY A 409 -42.91 10.18 17.90
N VAL A 410 -42.10 10.68 18.85
CA VAL A 410 -42.38 11.91 19.60
C VAL A 410 -41.97 13.13 18.76
N GLY A 411 -42.85 14.14 18.70
CA GLY A 411 -42.61 15.43 18.05
C GLY A 411 -43.55 16.52 18.49
N MET A 412 -43.43 17.70 17.88
CA MET A 412 -44.29 18.88 18.10
C MET A 412 -45.33 18.94 16.97
N HIS A 413 -46.60 19.14 17.32
CA HIS A 413 -47.71 19.28 16.36
C HIS A 413 -48.92 19.98 16.95
N ASP A 414 -49.81 20.46 16.07
CA ASP A 414 -51.15 20.92 16.46
C ASP A 414 -52.04 19.76 16.94
N SER A 415 -52.86 20.03 17.94
CA SER A 415 -53.82 19.04 18.49
C SER A 415 -55.25 19.60 18.52
N PRO A 416 -55.98 19.60 17.38
CA PRO A 416 -57.34 20.16 17.31
C PRO A 416 -58.37 19.45 18.20
N TRP A 417 -58.05 18.24 18.69
CA TRP A 417 -58.90 17.49 19.60
C TRP A 417 -58.78 17.92 21.08
N GLN A 418 -57.75 18.69 21.45
CA GLN A 418 -57.54 19.11 22.84
C GLN A 418 -58.35 20.38 23.16
N PRO A 419 -59.06 20.43 24.29
CA PRO A 419 -59.74 21.66 24.73
C PRO A 419 -58.73 22.80 24.96
N ALA A 420 -59.10 24.03 24.64
CA ALA A 420 -58.21 25.17 24.79
C ALA A 420 -57.72 25.40 26.24
N SER A 421 -58.51 24.97 27.24
CA SER A 421 -58.21 25.13 28.67
C SER A 421 -57.11 24.22 29.21
N VAL A 422 -56.68 23.21 28.45
CA VAL A 422 -55.68 22.24 28.93
C VAL A 422 -54.24 22.72 28.68
N TYR A 423 -54.02 23.54 27.67
CA TYR A 423 -52.68 24.01 27.31
C TYR A 423 -52.10 24.87 28.44
N GLY A 424 -50.89 24.55 28.89
CA GLY A 424 -50.27 25.25 30.02
C GLY A 424 -50.86 24.89 31.39
N ASN A 425 -51.73 23.88 31.50
CA ASN A 425 -52.36 23.46 32.75
C ASN A 425 -51.81 22.10 33.23
N PRO A 426 -50.82 22.08 34.14
CA PRO A 426 -50.26 20.83 34.67
C PRO A 426 -51.29 19.91 35.33
N SER A 427 -52.33 20.45 35.96
CA SER A 427 -53.38 19.68 36.64
C SER A 427 -54.26 18.90 35.65
N ALA A 428 -54.41 19.39 34.41
CA ALA A 428 -55.17 18.70 33.36
C ALA A 428 -54.38 17.53 32.73
N ARG A 429 -53.07 17.43 32.97
CA ARG A 429 -52.20 16.45 32.29
C ARG A 429 -52.58 15.00 32.57
N SER A 430 -53.12 14.67 33.74
CA SER A 430 -53.54 13.29 34.05
C SER A 430 -54.65 12.77 33.12
N GLN A 431 -55.52 13.66 32.65
CA GLN A 431 -56.67 13.32 31.80
C GLN A 431 -56.41 13.61 30.32
N TYR A 432 -55.62 14.65 30.01
CA TYR A 432 -55.47 15.19 28.66
C TYR A 432 -54.05 15.00 28.09
N HIS A 433 -53.19 14.18 28.69
CA HIS A 433 -51.84 13.96 28.16
C HIS A 433 -51.85 13.39 26.73
N SER A 434 -50.75 13.61 26.01
CA SER A 434 -50.48 12.94 24.74
C SER A 434 -49.87 11.54 24.93
N HIS A 435 -49.59 10.83 23.84
CA HIS A 435 -48.77 9.61 23.82
C HIS A 435 -47.25 9.90 23.83
N GLY A 436 -46.85 11.09 24.30
CA GLY A 436 -45.46 11.54 24.38
C GLY A 436 -45.16 12.80 23.58
N CYS A 437 -45.95 13.10 22.54
CA CYS A 437 -45.83 14.33 21.74
C CYS A 437 -46.08 15.62 22.52
N LEU A 438 -45.61 16.73 21.95
CA LEU A 438 -45.82 18.09 22.44
C LEU A 438 -46.97 18.71 21.66
N ASN A 439 -48.16 18.63 22.26
CA ASN A 439 -49.41 19.11 21.70
C ASN A 439 -49.47 20.64 21.80
N ASN A 440 -49.53 21.30 20.65
CA ASN A 440 -49.67 22.74 20.53
C ASN A 440 -51.11 23.14 20.15
N PRO A 441 -51.60 24.31 20.60
CA PRO A 441 -52.88 24.85 20.13
C PRO A 441 -52.84 25.04 18.61
N PRO A 442 -53.85 24.59 17.84
CA PRO A 442 -53.87 24.77 16.39
C PRO A 442 -53.71 26.22 15.94
N SER A 443 -54.27 27.17 16.69
CA SER A 443 -54.17 28.61 16.42
C SER A 443 -52.77 29.19 16.64
N ARG A 444 -51.86 28.45 17.30
CA ARG A 444 -50.51 28.91 17.67
C ARG A 444 -49.39 28.09 17.04
N MET A 445 -49.66 26.88 16.55
CA MET A 445 -48.64 26.00 15.97
C MET A 445 -47.94 26.61 14.74
N ASP A 446 -48.62 27.47 13.98
CA ASP A 446 -48.01 28.21 12.86
C ASP A 446 -46.86 29.14 13.31
N GLU A 447 -46.95 29.72 14.52
CA GLU A 447 -45.90 30.57 15.09
C GLU A 447 -44.62 29.77 15.37
N VAL A 448 -44.76 28.57 15.93
CA VAL A 448 -43.66 27.61 16.10
C VAL A 448 -43.10 27.23 14.74
N TRP A 449 -43.96 26.78 13.83
CA TRP A 449 -43.56 26.31 12.51
C TRP A 449 -42.80 27.37 11.69
N LYS A 450 -43.21 28.64 11.74
CA LYS A 450 -42.51 29.71 11.01
C LYS A 450 -41.13 30.02 11.60
N ASN A 451 -40.95 29.80 12.89
CA ASN A 451 -39.73 30.18 13.61
C ASN A 451 -38.75 29.02 13.83
N THR A 452 -39.12 27.79 13.51
CA THR A 452 -38.25 26.62 13.60
C THR A 452 -37.78 26.09 12.25
N HIS A 453 -36.63 25.42 12.23
CA HIS A 453 -36.06 24.79 11.03
C HIS A 453 -35.56 23.37 11.31
N THR A 454 -35.48 22.54 10.26
CA THR A 454 -34.87 21.21 10.35
C THR A 454 -33.44 21.30 10.89
N LEU A 455 -33.07 20.35 11.76
CA LEU A 455 -31.82 20.28 12.52
C LEU A 455 -31.67 21.29 13.67
N GLU A 456 -32.65 22.15 13.93
CA GLU A 456 -32.61 23.01 15.10
C GLU A 456 -32.75 22.20 16.40
N PRO A 457 -31.98 22.56 17.45
CA PRO A 457 -32.02 21.87 18.72
C PRO A 457 -33.33 22.13 19.48
N VAL A 458 -33.84 21.08 20.11
CA VAL A 458 -34.98 21.11 21.03
C VAL A 458 -34.55 20.49 22.36
N PHE A 459 -34.58 21.28 23.43
CA PHE A 459 -34.19 20.84 24.77
C PHE A 459 -35.44 20.64 25.63
N ILE A 460 -35.67 19.39 26.04
CA ILE A 460 -36.84 19.01 26.85
C ILE A 460 -36.38 18.72 28.29
N TYR A 461 -36.94 19.44 29.26
CA TYR A 461 -36.56 19.39 30.67
C TYR A 461 -37.78 19.55 31.59
N TYR A 462 -37.59 19.28 32.89
CA TYR A 462 -38.53 19.63 33.96
C TYR A 462 -37.98 20.80 34.78
#